data_AF-A0A645FKC3-F1
#
_entry.id   AF-A0A645FKC3-F1
#
_cell.length_a   1.000
_cell.length_b   1.000
_cell.length_c   1.000
_cell.angle_alpha   90.00
_cell.angle_beta   90.00
_cell.angle_gamma   90.00
#
_symmetry.space_group_name_H-M   'P 1'
#
loop_
_entity.id
_entity.type
_entity.pdbx_description
1 polymer ?
#
loop_
_entity_poly.entity_id
_entity_poly.type
_entity_poly.pdbx_seq_one_letter_code
_entity_poly.pdbx_strand_id
1 'polypeptide(L)'
;MLKTMIEQSYSAVTDGTFNLKSATTQQMTDKFREYEISGSTLSKCISFFLAATRDAGIQVSPHVKAPAVSPTAKRKAKPSIAPPAAPAQQEPVHSTPKHQQKPHDDSMISIPIPIAGKDGAIILPKGMTDRQWTSVVKMIEFIINNYRETMAEEVGAADAAEEPS
;
A
#
# COMPACT_ATOMS: atom_id res chain seq x y z
N MET A 1 -27.22 -4.88 -20.64
CA MET A 1 -27.35 -4.23 -19.32
C MET A 1 -25.99 -4.05 -18.65
N LEU A 2 -25.21 -5.12 -18.43
CA LEU A 2 -23.88 -5.05 -17.79
C LEU A 2 -22.91 -4.09 -18.50
N LYS A 3 -22.83 -4.15 -19.84
CA LYS A 3 -22.00 -3.25 -20.66
C LYS A 3 -22.23 -1.76 -20.33
N THR A 4 -23.50 -1.34 -20.33
CA THR A 4 -23.90 0.04 -20.07
C THR A 4 -23.56 0.48 -18.64
N MET A 5 -23.73 -0.41 -17.66
CA MET A 5 -23.33 -0.11 -16.27
C MET A 5 -21.82 0.10 -16.14
N ILE A 6 -21.01 -0.73 -16.82
CA ILE A 6 -19.55 -0.58 -16.82
C ILE A 6 -19.14 0.74 -17.48
N GLU A 7 -19.72 1.07 -18.64
CA GLU A 7 -19.43 2.31 -19.37
C GLU A 7 -19.80 3.56 -18.56
N GLN A 8 -20.89 3.52 -17.79
CA GLN A 8 -21.29 4.61 -16.90
C GLN A 8 -20.42 4.71 -15.64
N SER A 9 -20.06 3.57 -15.05
CA SER A 9 -19.30 3.55 -13.79
C SER A 9 -17.81 3.83 -13.98
N TYR A 10 -17.26 3.48 -15.15
CA TYR A 10 -15.84 3.63 -15.51
C TYR A 10 -15.64 4.60 -16.67
N SER A 11 -16.42 5.69 -16.69
CA SER A 11 -16.41 6.68 -17.78
C SER A 11 -15.00 7.16 -18.12
N ALA A 12 -14.14 7.44 -17.13
CA ALA A 12 -12.75 7.90 -17.36
C ALA A 12 -11.86 6.89 -18.11
N VAL A 13 -12.30 5.63 -18.25
CA VAL A 13 -11.58 4.56 -18.94
C VAL A 13 -12.33 4.10 -20.21
N THR A 14 -13.63 4.39 -20.31
CA THR A 14 -14.51 3.93 -21.41
C THR A 14 -15.07 5.06 -22.29
N ASP A 15 -14.83 6.33 -21.97
CA ASP A 15 -15.30 7.51 -22.71
C ASP A 15 -14.66 7.71 -24.09
N GLY A 16 -13.70 6.86 -24.45
CA GLY A 16 -12.98 6.93 -25.73
C GLY A 16 -11.73 7.81 -25.71
N THR A 17 -11.46 8.55 -24.62
CA THR A 17 -10.17 9.23 -24.43
C THR A 17 -9.06 8.24 -24.12
N PHE A 18 -9.43 7.10 -23.52
CA PHE A 18 -8.53 5.99 -23.23
C PHE A 18 -8.77 4.81 -24.19
N ASN A 19 -7.73 4.44 -24.94
CA ASN A 19 -7.83 3.31 -25.87
C ASN A 19 -7.67 1.97 -25.14
N LEU A 20 -8.79 1.44 -24.63
CA LEU A 20 -8.86 0.14 -23.95
C LEU A 20 -8.27 -1.02 -24.76
N LYS A 21 -8.33 -0.97 -26.11
CA LYS A 21 -7.89 -2.07 -26.98
C LYS A 21 -6.37 -2.17 -27.13
N SER A 22 -5.65 -1.08 -26.93
CA SER A 22 -4.18 -1.03 -27.04
C SER A 22 -3.48 -0.60 -25.74
N ALA A 23 -4.25 -0.33 -24.69
CA ALA A 23 -3.73 0.09 -23.40
C ALA A 23 -2.69 -0.90 -22.86
N THR A 24 -1.67 -0.36 -22.17
CA THR A 24 -0.73 -1.17 -21.39
C THR A 24 -1.22 -1.32 -19.95
N THR A 25 -0.68 -2.30 -19.23
CA THR A 25 -0.97 -2.46 -17.79
C THR A 25 -0.63 -1.20 -16.99
N GLN A 26 0.46 -0.51 -17.34
CA GLN A 26 0.87 0.73 -16.66
C GLN A 26 -0.13 1.86 -16.89
N GLN A 27 -0.51 2.10 -18.15
CA GLN A 27 -1.50 3.12 -18.51
C GLN A 27 -2.86 2.89 -17.83
N MET A 28 -3.29 1.63 -17.75
CA MET A 28 -4.48 1.23 -17.02
C MET A 28 -4.34 1.53 -15.52
N THR A 29 -3.18 1.22 -14.95
CA THR A 29 -2.90 1.48 -13.54
C THR A 29 -2.90 2.97 -13.23
N ASP A 30 -2.30 3.79 -14.10
CA ASP A 30 -2.25 5.23 -13.95
C ASP A 30 -3.66 5.84 -14.00
N LYS A 31 -4.50 5.38 -14.93
CA LYS A 31 -5.91 5.76 -14.99
C LYS A 31 -6.68 5.38 -13.73
N PHE A 32 -6.44 4.19 -13.19
CA PHE A 32 -7.09 3.78 -11.95
C PHE A 32 -6.58 4.54 -10.72
N ARG A 33 -5.35 5.09 -10.75
CA ARG A 33 -4.83 5.96 -9.67
C ARG A 33 -5.47 7.34 -9.64
N GLU A 34 -6.05 7.82 -10.75
CA GLU A 34 -6.84 9.05 -10.78
C GLU A 34 -8.07 8.98 -9.85
N TYR A 35 -8.53 7.77 -9.49
CA TYR A 35 -9.57 7.54 -8.49
C TYR A 35 -9.05 7.50 -7.04
N GLU A 36 -7.82 7.96 -6.79
CA GLU A 36 -7.14 7.98 -5.47
C GLU A 36 -7.02 6.60 -4.79
N ILE A 37 -7.13 5.50 -5.55
CA ILE A 37 -6.98 4.14 -5.05
C ILE A 37 -5.54 3.64 -5.22
N SER A 38 -5.03 2.91 -4.22
CA SER A 38 -3.65 2.42 -4.20
C SER A 38 -3.51 0.99 -3.68
N GLY A 39 -2.30 0.42 -3.84
CA GLY A 39 -1.91 -0.87 -3.28
C GLY A 39 -2.78 -2.05 -3.71
N SER A 40 -3.22 -2.86 -2.74
CA SER A 40 -4.00 -4.08 -3.00
C SER A 40 -5.40 -3.80 -3.54
N THR A 41 -5.99 -2.64 -3.20
CA THR A 41 -7.30 -2.22 -3.70
C THR A 41 -7.22 -1.89 -5.19
N LEU A 42 -6.20 -1.16 -5.61
CA LEU A 42 -5.93 -0.86 -7.02
C LEU A 42 -5.86 -2.15 -7.87
N SER A 43 -5.08 -3.13 -7.40
CA SER A 43 -4.92 -4.40 -8.10
C SER A 43 -6.24 -5.19 -8.20
N LYS A 44 -7.05 -5.19 -7.13
CA LYS A 44 -8.38 -5.83 -7.12
C LYS A 44 -9.36 -5.12 -8.05
N CYS A 45 -9.38 -3.79 -8.04
CA CYS A 45 -10.24 -3.00 -8.92
C CYS A 45 -9.93 -3.25 -10.40
N ILE A 46 -8.64 -3.24 -10.77
CA ILE A 46 -8.21 -3.55 -12.14
C ILE A 46 -8.60 -4.99 -12.51
N SER A 47 -8.36 -5.96 -11.61
CA SER A 47 -8.76 -7.36 -11.83
C SER A 47 -10.26 -7.51 -12.07
N PHE A 48 -11.06 -6.86 -11.23
CA PHE A 48 -12.51 -6.87 -11.32
C PHE A 48 -13.00 -6.24 -12.63
N PHE A 49 -12.46 -5.07 -13.00
CA PHE A 49 -12.81 -4.42 -14.24
C PHE A 49 -12.48 -5.27 -15.47
N LEU A 50 -11.30 -5.91 -15.51
CA LEU A 50 -10.91 -6.79 -16.61
C LEU A 50 -11.80 -8.04 -16.72
N ALA A 51 -12.27 -8.57 -15.58
CA ALA A 51 -13.24 -9.66 -15.57
C ALA A 51 -14.62 -9.18 -16.07
N ALA A 52 -15.10 -8.05 -15.55
CA ALA A 52 -16.40 -7.48 -15.91
C ALA A 52 -16.47 -7.09 -17.40
N THR A 53 -15.40 -6.54 -17.95
CA THR A 53 -15.32 -6.19 -19.38
C THR A 53 -15.32 -7.43 -20.27
N ARG A 54 -14.65 -8.51 -19.86
CA ARG A 54 -14.72 -9.82 -20.55
C ARG A 54 -16.15 -10.34 -20.59
N ASP A 55 -16.85 -10.33 -19.46
CA ASP A 55 -18.23 -10.81 -19.35
C ASP A 55 -19.21 -9.92 -20.12
N ALA A 56 -18.93 -8.61 -20.20
CA ALA A 56 -19.73 -7.64 -20.96
C ALA A 56 -19.41 -7.61 -22.47
N GLY A 57 -18.43 -8.41 -22.95
CA GLY A 57 -18.00 -8.42 -24.35
C GLY A 57 -17.27 -7.14 -24.80
N ILE A 58 -16.72 -6.36 -23.86
CA ILE A 58 -15.93 -5.17 -24.15
C ILE A 58 -14.50 -5.62 -24.49
N GLN A 59 -14.01 -5.25 -25.67
CA GLN A 59 -12.64 -5.56 -26.07
C GLN A 59 -11.63 -4.73 -25.26
N VAL A 60 -10.76 -5.44 -24.55
CA VAL A 60 -9.60 -4.90 -23.83
C VAL A 60 -8.31 -5.45 -24.42
N SER A 61 -7.23 -4.67 -24.27
CA SER A 61 -5.89 -5.03 -24.74
C SER A 61 -5.41 -6.34 -24.11
N PRO A 62 -4.85 -7.27 -24.90
CA PRO A 62 -4.30 -8.53 -24.39
C PRO A 62 -3.06 -8.34 -23.52
N HIS A 63 -2.47 -7.13 -23.52
CA HIS A 63 -1.30 -6.77 -22.71
C HIS A 63 -1.66 -6.22 -21.33
N VAL A 64 -2.96 -5.99 -21.05
CA VAL A 64 -3.41 -5.53 -19.75
C VAL A 64 -3.61 -6.73 -18.85
N LYS A 65 -2.77 -6.84 -17.82
CA LYS A 65 -2.90 -7.82 -16.75
C LYS A 65 -3.11 -7.09 -15.45
N ALA A 66 -3.86 -7.68 -14.54
CA ALA A 66 -3.91 -7.17 -13.18
C ALA A 66 -2.50 -7.18 -12.58
N PRO A 67 -2.05 -6.08 -11.96
CA PRO A 67 -0.79 -6.07 -11.22
C PRO A 67 -0.79 -7.20 -10.18
N ALA A 68 0.34 -7.91 -10.06
CA ALA A 68 0.46 -8.94 -9.05
C ALA A 68 0.29 -8.32 -7.66
N VAL A 69 -0.77 -8.73 -6.95
CA VAL A 69 -0.87 -8.47 -5.52
C VAL A 69 0.28 -9.20 -4.86
N SER A 70 1.25 -8.45 -4.34
CA SER A 70 2.30 -9.03 -3.51
C SER A 70 1.60 -9.70 -2.31
N PRO A 71 1.73 -11.04 -2.15
CA PRO A 71 1.10 -11.71 -1.04
C PRO A 71 1.76 -11.22 0.24
N THR A 72 1.02 -10.50 1.07
CA THR A 72 1.39 -10.33 2.47
C THR A 72 1.69 -11.72 3.04
N ALA A 73 2.88 -11.87 3.61
CA ALA A 73 3.59 -13.11 3.88
C ALA A 73 2.71 -14.29 4.32
N LYS A 74 3.03 -15.46 3.74
CA LYS A 74 2.48 -16.79 4.00
C LYS A 74 2.25 -17.05 5.49
N ARG A 75 0.99 -17.23 5.91
CA ARG A 75 0.65 -17.85 7.20
C ARG A 75 1.18 -19.28 7.20
N LYS A 76 2.28 -19.54 7.94
CA LYS A 76 2.77 -20.90 8.20
C LYS A 76 1.72 -21.66 9.02
N ALA A 77 1.27 -22.80 8.50
CA ALA A 77 0.42 -23.74 9.24
C ALA A 77 1.14 -24.22 10.51
N LYS A 78 0.42 -24.26 11.63
CA LYS A 78 0.90 -24.66 12.96
C LYS A 78 0.88 -26.20 13.04
N PRO A 79 1.99 -26.89 13.37
CA PRO A 79 1.94 -28.33 13.63
C PRO A 79 1.21 -28.60 14.94
N SER A 80 0.33 -29.60 14.93
CA SER A 80 -0.44 -30.09 16.07
C SER A 80 0.47 -30.75 17.11
N ILE A 81 0.11 -30.56 18.38
CA ILE A 81 0.83 -30.92 19.61
C ILE A 81 0.78 -32.43 19.87
N ALA A 82 1.88 -33.00 20.37
CA ALA A 82 1.86 -34.21 21.21
C ALA A 82 2.79 -34.00 22.44
N PRO A 83 2.37 -34.34 23.67
CA PRO A 83 3.24 -34.43 24.86
C PRO A 83 3.50 -35.91 25.26
N PRO A 84 4.27 -36.25 26.33
CA PRO A 84 5.44 -35.61 26.98
C PRO A 84 6.61 -36.60 27.30
N ALA A 85 7.80 -36.10 27.65
CA ALA A 85 8.71 -36.72 28.63
C ALA A 85 9.86 -35.75 29.03
N ALA A 86 10.13 -35.63 30.33
CA ALA A 86 11.16 -34.79 30.98
C ALA A 86 12.32 -35.67 31.51
N PRO A 87 13.32 -35.17 32.28
CA PRO A 87 14.25 -34.03 32.12
C PRO A 87 15.74 -34.45 32.31
N ALA A 88 16.73 -33.67 31.83
CA ALA A 88 18.10 -33.72 32.36
C ALA A 88 18.85 -32.39 32.15
N GLN A 89 19.63 -32.04 33.17
CA GLN A 89 20.22 -30.73 33.50
C GLN A 89 21.50 -30.37 32.72
N GLN A 90 21.77 -29.07 32.53
CA GLN A 90 22.97 -28.31 33.03
C GLN A 90 23.28 -27.05 32.17
N GLU A 91 23.39 -25.89 32.83
CA GLU A 91 24.01 -24.63 32.36
C GLU A 91 25.54 -24.62 32.71
N PRO A 92 26.43 -23.65 32.33
CA PRO A 92 26.19 -22.30 31.78
C PRO A 92 27.20 -21.74 30.72
N VAL A 93 26.94 -20.48 30.31
CA VAL A 93 27.80 -19.44 29.69
C VAL A 93 28.34 -19.58 28.25
N HIS A 94 27.74 -18.84 27.31
CA HIS A 94 28.45 -17.80 26.55
C HIS A 94 27.46 -16.80 25.93
N SER A 95 27.55 -15.55 26.40
CA SER A 95 26.76 -14.41 25.94
C SER A 95 27.29 -13.92 24.60
N THR A 96 26.50 -14.12 23.54
CA THR A 96 26.51 -13.23 22.37
C THR A 96 25.17 -12.52 22.33
N PRO A 97 25.11 -11.18 22.19
CA PRO A 97 23.85 -10.46 22.10
C PRO A 97 23.21 -10.79 20.74
N LYS A 98 22.46 -11.89 20.69
CA LYS A 98 21.42 -12.09 19.69
C LYS A 98 20.43 -10.95 19.87
N HIS A 99 20.44 -10.05 18.90
CA HIS A 99 19.41 -9.09 18.61
C HIS A 99 18.05 -9.74 18.88
N GLN A 100 17.48 -9.45 20.05
CA GLN A 100 16.12 -9.86 20.41
C GLN A 100 15.21 -9.15 19.42
N GLN A 101 14.87 -9.86 18.34
CA GLN A 101 13.71 -9.53 17.55
C GLN A 101 12.53 -9.59 18.52
N LYS A 102 12.12 -8.41 19.00
CA LYS A 102 10.88 -8.25 19.75
C LYS A 102 9.79 -9.01 18.98
N PRO A 103 8.96 -9.80 19.67
CA PRO A 103 7.88 -10.53 19.04
C PRO A 103 7.07 -9.53 18.20
N HIS A 104 6.93 -9.83 16.90
CA HIS A 104 6.07 -9.07 16.00
C HIS A 104 4.65 -9.14 16.57
N ASP A 105 4.27 -8.08 17.27
CA ASP A 105 2.94 -7.86 17.76
C ASP A 105 2.03 -7.75 16.54
N ASP A 106 1.18 -8.76 16.31
CA ASP A 106 0.13 -8.77 15.26
C ASP A 106 -0.94 -7.68 15.52
N SER A 107 -0.65 -6.77 16.46
CA SER A 107 -1.45 -5.67 16.96
C SER A 107 -1.06 -4.32 16.35
N MET A 108 -0.35 -4.25 15.21
CA MET A 108 0.00 -2.97 14.56
C MET A 108 -0.37 -2.94 13.05
N ILE A 109 -0.82 -1.80 12.56
CA ILE A 109 -1.14 -1.43 11.17
C ILE A 109 -0.04 -0.49 10.68
N SER A 110 0.48 -0.73 9.47
CA SER A 110 1.48 0.13 8.84
C SER A 110 0.88 0.84 7.64
N ILE A 111 0.94 2.17 7.61
CA ILE A 111 0.48 3.02 6.50
C ILE A 111 1.72 3.66 5.85
N PRO A 112 2.08 3.28 4.60
CA PRO A 112 3.23 3.88 3.92
C PRO A 112 2.93 5.34 3.54
N ILE A 113 3.87 6.23 3.81
CA ILE A 113 3.81 7.64 3.41
C ILE A 113 5.12 7.98 2.68
N PRO A 114 5.07 8.24 1.36
CA PRO A 114 6.24 8.73 0.65
C PRO A 114 6.49 10.19 1.04
N ILE A 115 7.59 10.47 1.74
CA ILE A 115 7.99 11.82 2.12
C ILE A 115 9.27 12.17 1.35
N ALA A 116 9.18 13.13 0.42
CA ALA A 116 10.32 13.64 -0.35
C ALA A 116 11.22 12.54 -0.99
N GLY A 117 10.60 11.51 -1.57
CA GLY A 117 11.31 10.41 -2.24
C GLY A 117 11.92 9.36 -1.30
N LYS A 118 11.72 9.48 0.02
CA LYS A 118 12.06 8.45 1.01
C LYS A 118 10.80 7.66 1.39
N ASP A 119 10.94 6.34 1.47
CA ASP A 119 9.86 5.45 1.93
C ASP A 119 9.67 5.59 3.44
N GLY A 120 8.69 6.40 3.86
CA GLY A 120 8.25 6.50 5.24
C GLY A 120 7.07 5.57 5.54
N ALA A 121 6.86 5.24 6.81
CA ALA A 121 5.68 4.49 7.24
C ALA A 121 5.22 4.92 8.64
N ILE A 122 3.91 5.07 8.82
CA ILE A 122 3.29 5.29 10.12
C ILE A 122 2.81 3.93 10.67
N ILE A 123 3.26 3.58 11.87
CA ILE A 123 2.91 2.33 12.56
C ILE A 123 1.94 2.65 13.70
N LEU A 124 0.76 2.02 13.69
CA LEU A 124 -0.35 2.30 14.60
C LEU A 124 -0.93 1.02 15.20
N PRO A 125 -1.41 0.99 16.45
CA PRO A 125 -2.02 -0.22 17.01
C PRO A 125 -3.37 -0.60 16.37
N LYS A 126 -3.57 -1.91 16.12
CA LYS A 126 -4.86 -2.52 15.78
C LYS A 126 -5.75 -2.54 17.02
N GLY A 127 -7.04 -2.23 16.85
CA GLY A 127 -8.02 -2.21 17.93
C GLY A 127 -8.18 -0.85 18.62
N MET A 128 -7.74 0.24 17.99
CA MET A 128 -8.02 1.58 18.48
C MET A 128 -9.52 1.90 18.44
N THR A 129 -9.97 2.58 19.50
CA THR A 129 -11.32 3.17 19.57
C THR A 129 -11.44 4.38 18.65
N ASP A 130 -12.66 4.77 18.29
CA ASP A 130 -12.93 5.92 17.40
C ASP A 130 -12.31 7.23 17.93
N ARG A 131 -12.27 7.40 19.25
CA ARG A 131 -11.62 8.56 19.89
C ARG A 131 -10.11 8.57 19.68
N GLN A 132 -9.47 7.41 19.83
CA GLN A 132 -8.02 7.28 19.60
C GLN A 132 -7.68 7.49 18.12
N TRP A 133 -8.52 6.98 17.21
CA TRP A 133 -8.39 7.24 15.78
C TRP A 133 -8.47 8.73 15.45
N THR A 134 -9.41 9.45 16.06
CA THR A 134 -9.54 10.90 15.88
C THR A 134 -8.28 11.64 16.33
N SER A 135 -7.68 11.23 17.47
CA SER A 135 -6.41 11.81 17.94
C SER A 135 -5.25 11.53 17.00
N VAL A 136 -5.18 10.32 16.45
CA VAL A 136 -4.14 9.93 15.48
C VAL A 136 -4.26 10.73 14.19
N VAL A 137 -5.46 10.90 13.63
CA VAL A 137 -5.69 11.71 12.42
C VAL A 137 -5.20 13.14 12.63
N LYS A 138 -5.58 13.78 13.74
CA LYS A 138 -5.13 15.14 14.06
C LYS A 138 -3.61 15.26 14.18
N MET A 139 -2.96 14.26 14.79
CA MET A 139 -1.50 14.22 14.91
C MET A 139 -0.83 14.07 13.54
N ILE A 140 -1.36 13.21 12.67
CA ILE A 140 -0.82 13.00 11.32
C ILE A 140 -0.99 14.26 10.48
N GLU A 141 -2.16 14.90 10.49
CA GLU A 141 -2.41 16.17 9.81
C GLU A 141 -1.45 17.25 10.27
N PHE A 142 -1.23 17.37 11.58
CA PHE A 142 -0.28 18.33 12.14
C PHE A 142 1.16 18.08 11.65
N ILE A 143 1.63 16.83 11.72
CA ILE A 143 2.99 16.47 11.29
C ILE A 143 3.18 16.73 9.79
N ILE A 144 2.21 16.37 8.95
CA ILE A 144 2.30 16.58 7.50
C ILE A 144 2.28 18.07 7.16
N ASN A 145 1.37 18.84 7.76
CA ASN A 145 1.28 20.28 7.50
C ASN A 145 2.54 21.01 7.96
N ASN A 146 3.04 20.70 9.16
CA ASN A 146 4.28 21.29 9.67
C ASN A 146 5.48 20.90 8.81
N TYR A 147 5.59 19.63 8.40
CA TYR A 147 6.67 19.18 7.51
C TYR A 147 6.64 19.89 6.14
N ARG A 148 5.44 20.13 5.59
CA ARG A 148 5.28 20.91 4.34
C ARG A 148 5.70 22.36 4.54
N GLU A 149 5.35 22.98 5.65
CA GLU A 149 5.76 24.36 5.95
C GLU A 149 7.27 24.47 6.14
N THR A 150 7.90 23.58 6.91
CA THR A 150 9.35 23.64 7.19
C THR A 150 10.22 23.22 6.02
N MET A 151 9.78 22.29 5.17
CA MET A 151 10.55 21.84 3.98
C MET A 151 10.27 22.68 2.73
N ALA A 152 9.12 23.40 2.67
CA ALA A 152 8.90 24.39 1.62
C ALA A 152 9.87 25.58 1.75
N GLU A 153 10.37 25.88 2.95
CA GLU A 153 11.42 26.89 3.15
C GLU A 153 12.82 26.43 2.72
N GLU A 154 13.19 25.14 2.87
CA GLU A 154 14.51 24.65 2.43
C GLU A 154 14.66 24.59 0.90
N VAL A 155 13.59 24.32 0.15
CA VAL A 155 13.64 24.32 -1.33
C VAL A 155 13.66 25.75 -1.90
N GLY A 156 13.16 26.74 -1.16
CA GLY A 156 13.25 28.16 -1.53
C GLY A 156 14.63 28.78 -1.27
N ALA A 157 15.42 28.22 -0.36
CA ALA A 157 16.75 28.74 -0.01
C ALA A 157 17.89 28.20 -0.90
N ALA A 158 17.69 27.03 -1.55
CA ALA A 158 18.69 26.43 -2.42
C ALA A 158 18.74 27.06 -3.84
N ASP A 159 17.66 27.69 -4.30
CA ASP A 159 17.58 28.31 -5.63
C ASP A 159 18.09 29.76 -5.65
N ALA A 160 18.29 30.38 -4.49
CA ALA A 160 18.77 31.77 -4.36
C ALA A 160 20.29 31.91 -4.20
N ALA A 161 21.04 30.80 -4.14
CA ALA A 161 22.47 30.80 -3.85
C ALA A 161 23.37 30.42 -5.05
N GLU A 162 22.80 30.13 -6.23
CA GLU A 162 23.59 29.87 -7.44
C GLU A 162 23.44 31.00 -8.48
N GLU A 163 24.36 31.96 -8.35
CA GLU A 163 24.95 32.85 -9.38
C GLU A 163 24.12 34.01 -9.98
N PRO A 164 24.75 35.09 -10.53
CA PRO A 164 26.19 35.29 -10.81
C PRO A 164 26.79 36.67 -10.42
N SER A 165 28.10 36.70 -10.13
CA SER A 165 29.12 37.60 -10.74
C SER A 165 30.45 37.55 -10.01
#